data_AF-A0A451BP21-F1
#
_entry.id   AF-A0A451BP21-F1
#
_cell.length_a   1.000
_cell.length_b   1.000
_cell.length_c   1.000
_cell.angle_alpha   90.00
_cell.angle_beta   90.00
_cell.angle_gamma   90.00
#
_symmetry.space_group_name_H-M   'P 1'
#
loop_
_entity.id
_entity.type
_entity.pdbx_description
1 polymer ?
#
loop_
_entity_poly.entity_id
_entity_poly.type
_entity_poly.pdbx_seq_one_letter_code
_entity_poly.pdbx_strand_id
1 'polypeptide(L)'
;MLVNPAGVVFGPGSQLNVGGITASTLAISDADFLDGDDYHFRGNATASKVLNRGKLNANGGIVALIAPVVENEGVIDAPRGAAVLAGRRVGHPGLHGRRAAFRHRGKSTLDALAENKGLIRADEGRVILAANAAHDLLSGAVNNTGVIEAREITRKGGRILLTGAAVTNKDRLFSERIELAGDLIINDGEISANGEGIEGGGAIGMEASRAIINTGRVSATGKTGGRIRVATRNGIDAGEWDASGEDAGGDIHIRASGNWEQTAAGRMDASAAAGDGGTIRVTAEKGLWLSGTLDASGGAPENARGNARGGDISLTADTLTLAGAHLHADGATDGGRIRAGGGWQGKDTDLPNARKTRVTASTELTANAGTSGDGGTVVIWSEETTTFAGAIAATGGRSGGDGGRAEVSSHDKLGFTGDADLSAHAGARRKLLLDPKNIVIDDSTPSAYEVIPLTYARPQGR
;
A
#
# COMPACT_ATOMS: atom_id res chain seq x y z
N MET A 1 -31.82 -7.45 19.44
CA MET A 1 -30.90 -8.54 19.05
C MET A 1 -31.71 -9.72 18.55
N LEU A 2 -31.25 -10.42 17.52
CA LEU A 2 -31.85 -11.63 16.97
C LEU A 2 -30.79 -12.74 16.98
N VAL A 3 -31.06 -13.86 17.66
CA VAL A 3 -30.17 -15.02 17.69
C VAL A 3 -30.94 -16.24 17.18
N ASN A 4 -30.47 -16.83 16.08
CA ASN A 4 -31.07 -18.03 15.52
C ASN A 4 -29.98 -18.95 14.92
N PRO A 5 -29.58 -20.03 15.63
CA PRO A 5 -28.57 -20.97 15.15
C PRO A 5 -28.88 -21.60 13.79
N ALA A 6 -30.16 -21.75 13.43
CA ALA A 6 -30.57 -22.32 12.14
C ALA A 6 -30.24 -21.42 10.94
N GLY A 7 -29.98 -20.14 11.17
CA GLY A 7 -29.70 -19.15 10.12
C GLY A 7 -30.59 -17.92 10.22
N VAL A 8 -30.14 -16.83 9.61
CA VAL A 8 -30.93 -15.59 9.46
C VAL A 8 -30.86 -15.15 8.01
N VAL A 9 -32.02 -14.91 7.40
CA VAL A 9 -32.11 -14.42 6.01
C VAL A 9 -33.01 -13.18 5.95
N PHE A 10 -32.48 -12.09 5.42
CA PHE A 10 -33.27 -10.93 5.00
C PHE A 10 -33.49 -11.03 3.49
N GLY A 11 -34.71 -11.33 3.07
CA GLY A 11 -35.03 -11.62 1.65
C GLY A 11 -35.00 -10.40 0.73
N PRO A 12 -35.02 -10.60 -0.61
CA PRO A 12 -35.12 -9.51 -1.58
C PRO A 12 -36.36 -8.64 -1.30
N GLY A 13 -36.19 -7.31 -1.35
CA GLY A 13 -37.26 -6.35 -1.07
C GLY A 13 -37.61 -6.18 0.40
N SER A 14 -37.04 -6.96 1.32
CA SER A 14 -37.22 -6.73 2.76
C SER A 14 -36.55 -5.43 3.19
N GLN A 15 -37.18 -4.70 4.10
CA GLN A 15 -36.63 -3.49 4.69
C GLN A 15 -36.73 -3.57 6.21
N LEU A 16 -35.61 -3.30 6.88
CA LEU A 16 -35.54 -3.20 8.33
C LEU A 16 -35.04 -1.80 8.71
N ASN A 17 -35.81 -1.07 9.52
CA ASN A 17 -35.46 0.25 10.04
C ASN A 17 -35.44 0.17 11.58
N VAL A 18 -34.26 0.31 12.19
CA VAL A 18 -34.05 0.12 13.63
C VAL A 18 -33.06 1.15 14.18
N GLY A 19 -33.04 1.35 15.51
CA GLY A 19 -31.96 2.10 16.17
C GLY A 19 -30.63 1.33 16.22
N GLY A 20 -30.68 0.02 15.97
CA GLY A 20 -29.53 -0.88 15.87
C GLY A 20 -30.01 -2.34 15.83
N ILE A 21 -29.26 -3.19 15.15
CA ILE A 21 -29.50 -4.64 15.10
C ILE A 21 -28.21 -5.42 15.22
N THR A 22 -28.25 -6.45 16.07
CA THR A 22 -27.31 -7.56 16.04
C THR A 22 -28.09 -8.80 15.64
N ALA A 23 -27.76 -9.40 14.50
CA ALA A 23 -28.31 -10.66 14.01
C ALA A 23 -27.20 -11.72 14.02
N SER A 24 -27.41 -12.80 14.77
CA SER A 24 -26.38 -13.82 15.00
C SER A 24 -26.90 -15.25 14.86
N THR A 25 -26.08 -16.15 14.34
CA THR A 25 -26.31 -17.61 14.42
C THR A 25 -25.47 -18.27 15.52
N LEU A 26 -24.54 -17.52 16.09
CA LEU A 26 -23.74 -17.96 17.22
C LEU A 26 -24.52 -17.79 18.52
N ALA A 27 -24.29 -18.69 19.47
CA ALA A 27 -24.91 -18.59 20.78
C ALA A 27 -24.27 -17.47 21.61
N ILE A 28 -25.06 -16.85 22.48
CA ILE A 28 -24.60 -15.92 23.51
C ILE A 28 -25.13 -16.42 24.85
N SER A 29 -24.31 -16.37 25.90
CA SER A 29 -24.78 -16.73 27.24
C SER A 29 -25.58 -15.57 27.86
N ASP A 30 -26.48 -15.86 28.79
CA ASP A 30 -27.23 -14.82 29.50
C ASP A 30 -26.30 -13.84 30.21
N ALA A 31 -25.18 -14.33 30.76
CA ALA A 31 -24.16 -13.48 31.38
C ALA A 31 -23.51 -12.52 30.36
N ASP A 32 -23.07 -13.04 29.21
CA ASP A 32 -22.48 -12.22 28.13
C ASP A 32 -23.52 -11.25 27.53
N PHE A 33 -24.82 -11.59 27.56
CA PHE A 33 -25.91 -10.72 27.11
C PHE A 33 -26.24 -9.62 28.12
N LEU A 34 -26.23 -9.93 29.41
CA LEU A 34 -26.55 -8.98 30.49
C LEU A 34 -25.38 -8.05 30.83
N ASP A 35 -24.15 -8.40 30.46
CA ASP A 35 -22.96 -7.57 30.64
C ASP A 35 -23.08 -6.20 29.94
N GLY A 36 -23.85 -6.12 28.85
CA GLY A 36 -24.22 -4.87 28.17
C GLY A 36 -23.08 -4.18 27.40
N ASP A 37 -21.83 -4.47 27.77
CA ASP A 37 -20.61 -3.81 27.27
C ASP A 37 -19.63 -4.75 26.55
N ASP A 38 -19.67 -6.09 26.69
CA ASP A 38 -18.85 -6.99 25.86
C ASP A 38 -19.61 -8.26 25.41
N TYR A 39 -20.34 -8.17 24.30
CA TYR A 39 -21.06 -9.33 23.77
C TYR A 39 -20.09 -10.36 23.21
N HIS A 40 -19.97 -11.50 23.90
CA HIS A 40 -19.18 -12.64 23.48
C HIS A 40 -20.05 -13.73 22.83
N PHE A 41 -20.01 -13.79 21.51
CA PHE A 41 -20.65 -14.86 20.76
C PHE A 41 -19.74 -16.11 20.68
N ARG A 42 -20.33 -17.28 20.92
CA ARG A 42 -19.64 -18.58 20.88
C ARG A 42 -20.26 -19.48 19.81
N GLY A 43 -19.40 -20.04 18.97
CA GLY A 43 -19.83 -20.99 17.96
C GLY A 43 -20.38 -22.28 18.57
N ASN A 44 -21.54 -22.69 18.08
CA ASN A 44 -22.04 -24.05 18.21
C ASN A 44 -21.75 -24.78 16.87
N ALA A 45 -21.65 -26.12 16.87
CA ALA A 45 -21.34 -26.91 15.68
C ALA A 45 -22.45 -26.86 14.59
N THR A 46 -23.59 -26.24 14.91
CA THR A 46 -24.80 -26.17 14.10
C THR A 46 -25.05 -24.78 13.49
N ALA A 47 -24.18 -23.81 13.75
CA ALA A 47 -24.40 -22.42 13.38
C ALA A 47 -24.36 -22.27 11.85
N SER A 48 -25.49 -21.86 11.28
CA SER A 48 -25.63 -21.61 9.84
C SER A 48 -25.20 -20.18 9.48
N LYS A 49 -25.58 -19.71 8.29
CA LYS A 49 -25.20 -18.39 7.76
C LYS A 49 -26.17 -17.26 8.12
N VAL A 50 -25.66 -16.02 8.04
CA VAL A 50 -26.47 -14.80 7.95
C VAL A 50 -26.37 -14.27 6.52
N LEU A 51 -27.51 -14.11 5.84
CA LEU A 51 -27.59 -13.59 4.48
C LEU A 51 -28.49 -12.35 4.43
N ASN A 52 -27.96 -11.22 3.99
CA ASN A 52 -28.75 -10.03 3.68
C ASN A 52 -28.92 -9.85 2.17
N ARG A 53 -30.16 -9.90 1.68
CA ARG A 53 -30.60 -9.49 0.33
C ARG A 53 -31.57 -8.31 0.36
N GLY A 54 -31.86 -7.79 1.56
CA GLY A 54 -32.75 -6.67 1.78
C GLY A 54 -32.00 -5.36 2.04
N LYS A 55 -32.71 -4.40 2.63
CA LYS A 55 -32.18 -3.11 3.07
C LYS A 55 -32.22 -3.01 4.60
N LEU A 56 -31.05 -2.96 5.24
CA LEU A 56 -30.90 -2.80 6.69
C LEU A 56 -30.47 -1.36 7.00
N ASN A 57 -31.30 -0.60 7.72
CA ASN A 57 -31.03 0.80 8.07
C ASN A 57 -30.91 0.96 9.59
N ALA A 58 -29.79 1.54 10.05
CA ALA A 58 -29.55 1.89 11.45
C ALA A 58 -28.84 3.25 11.58
N ASN A 59 -29.60 4.35 11.53
CA ASN A 59 -29.05 5.71 11.58
C ASN A 59 -28.50 6.04 12.98
N GLY A 60 -27.20 6.31 13.07
CA GLY A 60 -26.45 6.48 14.33
C GLY A 60 -26.29 5.18 15.13
N GLY A 61 -26.77 4.07 14.59
CA GLY A 61 -26.83 2.76 15.23
C GLY A 61 -25.79 1.79 14.68
N ILE A 62 -25.88 0.53 15.11
CA ILE A 62 -25.03 -0.54 14.60
C ILE A 62 -25.87 -1.56 13.82
N VAL A 63 -25.37 -2.02 12.68
CA VAL A 63 -25.79 -3.26 12.02
C VAL A 63 -24.68 -4.28 12.18
N ALA A 64 -24.85 -5.27 13.04
CA ALA A 64 -23.90 -6.35 13.28
C ALA A 64 -24.48 -7.69 12.83
N LEU A 65 -23.83 -8.32 11.86
CA LEU A 65 -24.17 -9.65 11.33
C LEU A 65 -23.05 -10.62 11.75
N ILE A 66 -23.40 -11.64 12.54
CA ILE A 66 -22.41 -12.49 13.22
C ILE A 66 -22.73 -13.99 13.00
N ALA A 67 -21.91 -14.68 12.22
CA ALA A 67 -22.09 -16.10 11.91
C ALA A 67 -20.81 -16.72 11.36
N PRO A 68 -20.66 -18.05 11.29
CA PRO A 68 -19.58 -18.70 10.54
C PRO A 68 -19.44 -18.18 9.12
N VAL A 69 -20.58 -17.92 8.46
CA VAL A 69 -20.66 -17.33 7.13
C VAL A 69 -21.62 -16.14 7.18
N VAL A 70 -21.14 -14.98 6.76
CA VAL A 70 -21.92 -13.75 6.64
C VAL A 70 -21.82 -13.23 5.20
N GLU A 71 -22.97 -13.06 4.55
CA GLU A 71 -23.08 -12.60 3.16
C GLU A 71 -23.99 -11.37 3.08
N ASN A 72 -23.48 -10.27 2.53
CA ASN A 72 -24.29 -9.11 2.16
C ASN A 72 -24.39 -9.01 0.63
N GLU A 73 -25.57 -9.31 0.09
CA GLU A 73 -25.95 -9.12 -1.32
C GLU A 73 -26.92 -7.93 -1.49
N GLY A 74 -27.38 -7.35 -0.38
CA GLY A 74 -28.30 -6.21 -0.35
C GLY A 74 -27.61 -4.91 0.07
N VAL A 75 -28.32 -4.09 0.84
CA VAL A 75 -27.84 -2.79 1.32
C VAL A 75 -27.80 -2.79 2.85
N ILE A 76 -26.67 -2.34 3.41
CA ILE A 76 -26.53 -1.98 4.82
C ILE A 76 -26.20 -0.50 4.88
N ASP A 77 -27.03 0.28 5.57
CA ASP A 77 -26.90 1.74 5.70
C ASP A 77 -26.93 2.15 7.19
N ALA A 78 -25.76 2.50 7.73
CA ALA A 78 -25.55 2.84 9.13
C ALA A 78 -24.74 4.15 9.30
N PRO A 79 -25.22 5.29 8.77
CA PRO A 79 -24.51 6.56 8.86
C PRO A 79 -24.33 6.99 10.32
N ARG A 80 -23.18 7.58 10.63
CA ARG A 80 -22.68 7.96 11.98
C ARG A 80 -22.61 6.79 12.96
N GLY A 81 -22.73 5.57 12.46
CA GLY A 81 -22.88 4.34 13.21
C GLY A 81 -21.77 3.34 12.88
N ALA A 82 -22.11 2.05 12.87
CA ALA A 82 -21.20 1.01 12.40
C ALA A 82 -21.90 -0.12 11.66
N ALA A 83 -21.24 -0.66 10.63
CA ALA A 83 -21.59 -1.91 9.99
C ALA A 83 -20.52 -2.96 10.28
N VAL A 84 -20.92 -4.11 10.84
CA VAL A 84 -20.01 -5.18 11.25
C VAL A 84 -20.46 -6.51 10.66
N LEU A 85 -19.60 -7.18 9.90
CA LEU A 85 -19.79 -8.55 9.43
C LEU A 85 -18.70 -9.43 10.05
N ALA A 86 -19.09 -10.47 10.77
CA ALA A 86 -18.19 -11.20 11.65
C ALA A 86 -18.35 -12.72 11.59
N GLY A 87 -17.24 -13.40 11.29
CA GLY A 87 -17.15 -14.81 10.94
C GLY A 87 -17.13 -15.85 12.07
N ARG A 88 -16.95 -15.52 13.37
CA ARG A 88 -17.07 -16.52 14.48
C ARG A 88 -16.76 -16.02 15.88
N ARG A 89 -15.81 -15.10 16.03
CA ARG A 89 -15.38 -14.66 17.37
C ARG A 89 -15.07 -13.18 17.36
N VAL A 90 -16.09 -12.43 17.75
CA VAL A 90 -15.97 -11.01 18.02
C VAL A 90 -16.23 -10.83 19.50
N GLY A 91 -15.21 -10.41 20.25
CA GLY A 91 -15.48 -9.63 21.45
C GLY A 91 -15.98 -8.27 20.97
N HIS A 92 -17.09 -7.79 21.50
CA HIS A 92 -17.76 -6.59 21.04
C HIS A 92 -17.54 -5.51 22.09
N PRO A 93 -16.47 -4.69 22.02
CA PRO A 93 -16.25 -3.67 23.04
C PRO A 93 -17.40 -2.67 23.02
N GLY A 94 -17.91 -2.37 24.21
CA GLY A 94 -19.12 -1.64 24.46
C GLY A 94 -19.22 -0.32 23.72
N LEU A 95 -20.47 -0.02 23.36
CA LEU A 95 -20.96 1.08 22.55
C LEU A 95 -20.75 2.50 23.13
N HIS A 96 -19.86 2.69 24.10
CA HIS A 96 -19.66 3.98 24.79
C HIS A 96 -18.22 4.55 24.72
N GLY A 97 -17.26 3.81 24.17
CA GLY A 97 -15.85 4.23 24.16
C GLY A 97 -15.27 4.47 22.76
N ARG A 98 -14.43 5.51 22.61
CA ARG A 98 -13.64 5.87 21.41
C ARG A 98 -12.61 4.79 20.97
N ARG A 99 -12.73 3.55 21.43
CA ARG A 99 -11.80 2.44 21.22
C ARG A 99 -12.56 1.10 21.13
N ALA A 100 -12.94 0.69 19.92
CA ALA A 100 -13.21 -0.72 19.69
C ALA A 100 -11.87 -1.40 19.43
N ALA A 101 -11.37 -2.16 20.40
CA ALA A 101 -10.20 -3.01 20.25
C ALA A 101 -10.68 -4.46 20.27
N PHE A 102 -10.57 -5.17 19.14
CA PHE A 102 -10.82 -6.61 19.12
C PHE A 102 -9.64 -7.31 19.77
N ARG A 103 -9.82 -7.77 21.02
CA ARG A 103 -8.84 -8.62 21.70
C ARG A 103 -9.17 -10.08 21.40
N HIS A 104 -8.31 -10.75 20.63
CA HIS A 104 -8.50 -12.14 20.27
C HIS A 104 -7.74 -13.06 21.25
N ARG A 105 -8.47 -13.98 21.89
CA ARG A 105 -7.93 -15.15 22.59
C ARG A 105 -8.61 -16.41 22.05
N GLY A 106 -7.87 -17.32 21.41
CA GLY A 106 -8.30 -18.69 21.14
C GLY A 106 -8.00 -19.23 19.74
N LYS A 107 -7.72 -20.55 19.67
CA LYS A 107 -7.49 -21.37 18.46
C LYS A 107 -8.83 -22.01 18.01
N SER A 108 -9.08 -22.17 16.71
CA SER A 108 -10.36 -22.59 16.11
C SER A 108 -10.18 -23.28 14.74
N THR A 109 -10.81 -24.44 14.54
CA THR A 109 -10.59 -25.37 13.40
C THR A 109 -11.67 -25.33 12.29
N LEU A 110 -12.48 -24.26 12.21
CA LEU A 110 -13.63 -24.16 11.29
C LEU A 110 -13.53 -22.91 10.42
N ASP A 111 -13.98 -23.02 9.17
CA ASP A 111 -13.97 -21.95 8.18
C ASP A 111 -14.85 -20.76 8.60
N ALA A 112 -14.37 -19.55 8.34
CA ALA A 112 -15.04 -18.29 8.57
C ALA A 112 -15.08 -17.46 7.28
N LEU A 113 -16.24 -16.91 6.92
CA LEU A 113 -16.41 -16.08 5.72
C LEU A 113 -17.20 -14.82 6.05
N ALA A 114 -16.64 -13.66 5.68
CA ALA A 114 -17.35 -12.39 5.63
C ALA A 114 -17.30 -11.84 4.20
N GLU A 115 -18.44 -11.81 3.53
CA GLU A 115 -18.53 -11.46 2.12
C GLU A 115 -19.49 -10.28 1.89
N ASN A 116 -19.02 -9.30 1.13
CA ASN A 116 -19.83 -8.22 0.60
C ASN A 116 -19.88 -8.28 -0.94
N LYS A 117 -21.09 -8.41 -1.49
CA LYS A 117 -21.41 -8.30 -2.92
C LYS A 117 -22.30 -7.10 -3.22
N GLY A 118 -22.93 -6.53 -2.20
CA GLY A 118 -23.82 -5.37 -2.30
C GLY A 118 -23.15 -4.08 -1.82
N LEU A 119 -23.96 -3.24 -1.16
CA LEU A 119 -23.50 -1.97 -0.60
C LEU A 119 -23.46 -2.05 0.93
N ILE A 120 -22.35 -1.60 1.51
CA ILE A 120 -22.25 -1.25 2.93
C ILE A 120 -21.85 0.22 3.03
N ARG A 121 -22.69 1.03 3.67
CA ARG A 121 -22.45 2.46 3.88
C ARG A 121 -22.54 2.81 5.36
N ALA A 122 -21.50 3.44 5.89
CA ALA A 122 -21.43 3.93 7.27
C ALA A 122 -20.66 5.27 7.32
N ASP A 123 -21.13 6.26 6.56
CA ASP A 123 -20.55 7.61 6.52
C ASP A 123 -20.44 8.22 7.93
N GLU A 124 -19.32 8.88 8.24
CA GLU A 124 -18.92 9.38 9.56
C GLU A 124 -18.87 8.28 10.65
N GLY A 125 -18.85 7.02 10.21
CA GLY A 125 -18.93 5.83 11.03
C GLY A 125 -17.81 4.86 10.72
N ARG A 126 -18.07 3.56 10.91
CA ARG A 126 -17.05 2.51 10.68
C ARG A 126 -17.64 1.28 10.02
N VAL A 127 -16.88 0.68 9.11
CA VAL A 127 -17.17 -0.65 8.57
C VAL A 127 -16.10 -1.63 9.00
N ILE A 128 -16.51 -2.80 9.48
CA ILE A 128 -15.62 -3.85 9.95
C ILE A 128 -16.06 -5.18 9.36
N LEU A 129 -15.20 -5.82 8.55
CA LEU A 129 -15.39 -7.22 8.14
C LEU A 129 -14.27 -8.05 8.77
N ALA A 130 -14.64 -9.06 9.53
CA ALA A 130 -13.70 -9.89 10.26
C ALA A 130 -14.00 -11.38 10.08
N ALA A 131 -13.05 -12.14 9.52
CA ALA A 131 -13.16 -13.58 9.30
C ALA A 131 -11.88 -14.28 9.78
N ASN A 132 -11.73 -14.39 11.11
CA ASN A 132 -10.54 -14.98 11.72
C ASN A 132 -10.80 -16.46 12.06
N ALA A 133 -10.13 -17.36 11.36
CA ALA A 133 -9.96 -18.75 11.75
C ALA A 133 -8.48 -19.07 11.97
N ALA A 134 -8.19 -20.22 12.58
CA ALA A 134 -6.95 -20.34 13.29
C ALA A 134 -5.80 -21.02 12.56
N HIS A 135 -5.92 -21.58 11.34
CA HIS A 135 -4.79 -22.34 10.78
C HIS A 135 -4.57 -22.46 9.26
N ASP A 136 -5.43 -21.95 8.37
CA ASP A 136 -5.19 -22.01 6.92
C ASP A 136 -5.61 -20.73 6.18
N LEU A 137 -4.94 -20.40 5.07
CA LEU A 137 -5.29 -19.27 4.17
C LEU A 137 -6.78 -19.28 3.76
N LEU A 138 -7.38 -20.47 3.66
CA LEU A 138 -8.78 -20.66 3.30
C LEU A 138 -9.71 -20.74 4.52
N SER A 139 -9.17 -20.85 5.72
CA SER A 139 -9.99 -21.01 6.93
C SER A 139 -10.64 -19.69 7.36
N GLY A 140 -10.18 -18.53 6.90
CA GLY A 140 -10.77 -17.25 7.26
C GLY A 140 -10.69 -16.25 6.11
N ALA A 141 -11.79 -16.01 5.40
CA ALA A 141 -11.80 -15.17 4.21
C ALA A 141 -12.70 -13.94 4.37
N VAL A 142 -12.16 -12.78 4.03
CA VAL A 142 -12.92 -11.54 3.82
C VAL A 142 -12.90 -11.22 2.33
N ASN A 143 -14.07 -11.17 1.71
CA ASN A 143 -14.20 -10.93 0.28
C ASN A 143 -15.10 -9.71 0.02
N ASN A 144 -14.57 -8.69 -0.64
CA ASN A 144 -15.34 -7.58 -1.16
C ASN A 144 -15.39 -7.64 -2.70
N THR A 145 -16.59 -7.78 -3.23
CA THR A 145 -16.93 -7.73 -4.68
C THR A 145 -18.02 -6.70 -4.97
N GLY A 146 -18.40 -5.91 -3.96
CA GLY A 146 -19.28 -4.77 -4.09
C GLY A 146 -18.64 -3.53 -3.48
N VAL A 147 -19.45 -2.62 -2.93
CA VAL A 147 -19.00 -1.32 -2.46
C VAL A 147 -19.06 -1.22 -0.94
N ILE A 148 -17.97 -0.75 -0.33
CA ILE A 148 -17.90 -0.40 1.09
C ILE A 148 -17.51 1.08 1.24
N GLU A 149 -18.33 1.85 1.94
CA GLU A 149 -18.16 3.28 2.16
C GLU A 149 -18.22 3.66 3.64
N ALA A 150 -17.26 4.45 4.09
CA ALA A 150 -17.31 5.17 5.37
C ALA A 150 -16.67 6.55 5.18
N ARG A 151 -17.40 7.48 4.56
CA ARG A 151 -16.91 8.83 4.21
C ARG A 151 -17.01 9.82 5.36
N GLU A 152 -16.10 10.76 5.45
CA GLU A 152 -16.20 11.96 6.28
C GLU A 152 -17.01 13.03 5.53
N ILE A 153 -17.97 13.66 6.21
CA ILE A 153 -18.77 14.76 5.65
C ILE A 153 -18.54 16.04 6.44
N THR A 154 -18.36 15.97 7.78
CA THR A 154 -18.32 17.18 8.60
C THR A 154 -17.24 17.33 9.68
N ARG A 155 -16.64 16.25 10.26
CA ARG A 155 -15.60 16.38 11.35
C ARG A 155 -15.04 15.08 11.98
N LYS A 156 -15.49 13.87 11.60
CA LYS A 156 -14.96 12.60 12.15
C LYS A 156 -14.73 11.60 11.02
N GLY A 157 -13.46 11.40 10.68
CA GLY A 157 -12.99 10.41 9.71
C GLY A 157 -13.65 9.05 9.86
N GLY A 158 -14.30 8.63 8.79
CA GLY A 158 -14.81 7.27 8.68
C GLY A 158 -13.65 6.29 8.59
N ARG A 159 -13.92 5.01 8.90
CA ARG A 159 -12.89 3.97 8.87
C ARG A 159 -13.41 2.66 8.33
N ILE A 160 -12.58 2.00 7.52
CA ILE A 160 -12.79 0.61 7.10
C ILE A 160 -11.68 -0.26 7.69
N LEU A 161 -12.07 -1.38 8.31
CA LEU A 161 -11.16 -2.42 8.78
C LEU A 161 -11.58 -3.77 8.18
N LEU A 162 -10.71 -4.40 7.39
CA LEU A 162 -10.89 -5.77 6.92
C LEU A 162 -9.81 -6.66 7.53
N THR A 163 -10.22 -7.75 8.20
CA THR A 163 -9.28 -8.68 8.83
C THR A 163 -9.67 -10.14 8.66
N GLY A 164 -8.71 -10.98 8.24
CA GLY A 164 -8.92 -12.42 8.04
C GLY A 164 -7.62 -13.11 7.65
N ALA A 165 -7.64 -14.43 7.44
CA ALA A 165 -6.47 -15.12 6.88
C ALA A 165 -6.22 -14.67 5.42
N ALA A 166 -7.28 -14.56 4.62
CA ALA A 166 -7.25 -13.95 3.30
C ALA A 166 -8.20 -12.75 3.24
N VAL A 167 -7.72 -11.62 2.73
CA VAL A 167 -8.51 -10.41 2.46
C VAL A 167 -8.44 -10.13 0.97
N THR A 168 -9.57 -10.15 0.28
CA THR A 168 -9.66 -9.89 -1.16
C THR A 168 -10.59 -8.70 -1.42
N ASN A 169 -10.09 -7.70 -2.14
CA ASN A 169 -10.89 -6.62 -2.69
C ASN A 169 -10.88 -6.69 -4.23
N LYS A 170 -12.06 -6.80 -4.86
CA LYS A 170 -12.23 -6.83 -6.33
C LYS A 170 -13.06 -5.67 -6.88
N ASP A 171 -13.67 -4.89 -5.99
CA ASP A 171 -14.46 -3.71 -6.36
C ASP A 171 -13.99 -2.57 -5.44
N ARG A 172 -14.88 -1.84 -4.75
CA ARG A 172 -14.48 -0.58 -4.10
C ARG A 172 -14.51 -0.60 -2.57
N LEU A 173 -13.42 -0.10 -1.97
CA LEU A 173 -13.35 0.38 -0.59
C LEU A 173 -13.11 1.88 -0.59
N PHE A 174 -13.94 2.65 0.11
CA PHE A 174 -13.81 4.11 0.15
C PHE A 174 -13.96 4.67 1.57
N SER A 175 -12.90 5.26 2.12
CA SER A 175 -12.88 5.88 3.45
C SER A 175 -11.57 6.62 3.69
N GLU A 176 -11.56 7.65 4.54
CA GLU A 176 -10.35 8.42 4.88
C GLU A 176 -9.27 7.57 5.56
N ARG A 177 -9.68 6.45 6.18
CA ARG A 177 -8.75 5.49 6.76
C ARG A 177 -9.17 4.06 6.47
N ILE A 178 -8.30 3.33 5.79
CA ILE A 178 -8.51 1.92 5.43
C ILE A 178 -7.38 1.07 6.01
N GLU A 179 -7.72 0.04 6.76
CA GLU A 179 -6.77 -0.92 7.33
C GLU A 179 -7.14 -2.34 6.88
N LEU A 180 -6.19 -3.00 6.20
CA LEU A 180 -6.30 -4.39 5.78
C LEU A 180 -5.26 -5.22 6.54
N ALA A 181 -5.68 -6.31 7.17
CA ALA A 181 -4.77 -7.17 7.94
C ALA A 181 -5.07 -8.66 7.72
N GLY A 182 -4.04 -9.45 7.39
CA GLY A 182 -4.20 -10.89 7.23
C GLY A 182 -2.93 -11.65 6.96
N ASP A 183 -3.05 -12.87 6.44
CA ASP A 183 -1.90 -13.61 5.93
C ASP A 183 -1.65 -13.29 4.45
N LEU A 184 -2.73 -13.21 3.68
CA LEU A 184 -2.74 -12.85 2.27
C LEU A 184 -3.70 -11.68 2.04
N ILE A 185 -3.22 -10.63 1.36
CA ILE A 185 -4.06 -9.55 0.87
C ILE A 185 -3.98 -9.53 -0.66
N ILE A 186 -5.13 -9.53 -1.32
CA ILE A 186 -5.24 -9.36 -2.77
C ILE A 186 -6.09 -8.13 -3.05
N ASN A 187 -5.52 -7.15 -3.73
CA ASN A 187 -6.27 -6.03 -4.30
C ASN A 187 -6.27 -6.11 -5.82
N ASP A 188 -7.45 -6.36 -6.38
CA ASP A 188 -7.74 -6.36 -7.81
C ASP A 188 -8.78 -5.27 -8.18
N GLY A 189 -9.26 -4.54 -7.17
CA GLY A 189 -10.22 -3.43 -7.31
C GLY A 189 -9.61 -2.10 -6.91
N GLU A 190 -10.45 -1.22 -6.35
CA GLU A 190 -10.08 0.11 -5.90
C GLU A 190 -10.13 0.23 -4.38
N ILE A 191 -9.04 0.73 -3.80
CA ILE A 191 -8.95 1.14 -2.39
C ILE A 191 -8.65 2.62 -2.37
N SER A 192 -9.64 3.44 -2.00
CA SER A 192 -9.53 4.90 -2.01
C SER A 192 -9.70 5.50 -0.63
N ALA A 193 -8.67 6.18 -0.18
CA ALA A 193 -8.66 7.11 0.94
C ALA A 193 -8.36 8.54 0.48
N ASN A 194 -8.83 8.91 -0.71
CA ASN A 194 -8.63 10.24 -1.25
C ASN A 194 -9.35 11.29 -0.39
N GLY A 195 -8.70 12.43 -0.14
CA GLY A 195 -9.32 13.60 0.44
C GLY A 195 -10.18 14.32 -0.60
N GLU A 196 -11.33 14.86 -0.18
CA GLU A 196 -12.20 15.67 -1.05
C GLU A 196 -11.94 17.18 -0.83
N GLY A 197 -11.65 17.93 -1.90
CA GLY A 197 -11.54 19.40 -1.86
C GLY A 197 -10.24 19.92 -1.24
N ILE A 198 -10.34 20.67 -0.13
CA ILE A 198 -9.19 21.34 0.52
C ILE A 198 -8.44 20.45 1.52
N GLU A 199 -8.84 19.18 1.64
CA GLU A 199 -8.31 18.26 2.63
C GLU A 199 -7.08 17.51 2.10
N GLY A 200 -6.20 17.11 3.02
CA GLY A 200 -5.11 16.19 2.70
C GLY A 200 -5.64 14.78 2.44
N GLY A 201 -4.88 13.99 1.70
CA GLY A 201 -5.16 12.58 1.48
C GLY A 201 -5.18 11.79 2.78
N GLY A 202 -5.99 10.74 2.79
CA GLY A 202 -6.18 9.85 3.92
C GLY A 202 -5.02 8.87 4.14
N ALA A 203 -5.30 7.80 4.88
CA ALA A 203 -4.31 6.81 5.27
C ALA A 203 -4.76 5.39 4.94
N ILE A 204 -3.92 4.66 4.20
CA ILE A 204 -4.11 3.24 3.89
C ILE A 204 -2.99 2.43 4.55
N GLY A 205 -3.37 1.40 5.31
CA GLY A 205 -2.47 0.45 5.93
C GLY A 205 -2.76 -0.98 5.46
N MET A 206 -1.74 -1.69 5.03
CA MET A 206 -1.83 -3.11 4.68
C MET A 206 -0.77 -3.91 5.42
N GLU A 207 -1.19 -4.92 6.17
CA GLU A 207 -0.31 -5.81 6.91
C GLU A 207 -0.62 -7.27 6.57
N ALA A 208 0.33 -7.94 5.92
CA ALA A 208 0.19 -9.35 5.53
C ALA A 208 1.33 -10.21 6.07
N SER A 209 1.04 -11.31 6.76
CA SER A 209 2.07 -12.19 7.30
C SER A 209 2.81 -13.01 6.21
N ARG A 210 2.18 -13.22 5.04
CA ARG A 210 2.72 -14.03 3.93
C ARG A 210 2.92 -13.24 2.65
N ALA A 211 1.87 -12.61 2.13
CA ALA A 211 1.94 -11.98 0.83
C ALA A 211 0.90 -10.88 0.61
N ILE A 212 1.28 -9.90 -0.23
CA ILE A 212 0.36 -8.93 -0.82
C ILE A 212 0.49 -9.04 -2.33
N ILE A 213 -0.64 -9.07 -3.02
CA ILE A 213 -0.72 -8.97 -4.48
C ILE A 213 -1.58 -7.77 -4.82
N ASN A 214 -1.02 -6.80 -5.53
CA ASN A 214 -1.76 -5.64 -6.02
C ASN A 214 -1.76 -5.63 -7.55
N THR A 215 -2.93 -5.78 -8.14
CA THR A 215 -3.22 -5.61 -9.57
C THR A 215 -4.21 -4.48 -9.83
N GLY A 216 -4.87 -3.98 -8.78
CA GLY A 216 -5.79 -2.85 -8.81
C GLY A 216 -5.15 -1.51 -8.44
N ARG A 217 -5.98 -0.57 -7.96
CA ARG A 217 -5.57 0.78 -7.55
C ARG A 217 -5.65 0.95 -6.03
N VAL A 218 -4.63 1.58 -5.45
CA VAL A 218 -4.56 2.02 -4.05
C VAL A 218 -4.27 3.51 -4.05
N SER A 219 -5.23 4.33 -3.61
CA SER A 219 -5.21 5.78 -3.78
C SER A 219 -5.45 6.48 -2.45
N ALA A 220 -4.59 7.44 -2.09
CA ALA A 220 -4.73 8.31 -0.93
C ALA A 220 -4.35 9.75 -1.32
N THR A 221 -4.89 10.25 -2.44
CA THR A 221 -4.57 11.57 -2.98
C THR A 221 -5.33 12.67 -2.25
N GLY A 222 -4.94 13.92 -2.45
CA GLY A 222 -5.66 15.07 -1.90
C GLY A 222 -4.93 16.38 -2.19
N LYS A 223 -5.31 17.46 -1.52
CA LYS A 223 -4.60 18.74 -1.65
C LYS A 223 -3.14 18.62 -1.21
N THR A 224 -2.91 17.94 -0.10
CA THR A 224 -1.62 17.34 0.24
C THR A 224 -1.75 15.83 0.10
N GLY A 225 -0.78 15.16 -0.51
CA GLY A 225 -0.80 13.72 -0.67
C GLY A 225 -0.91 12.98 0.67
N GLY A 226 -1.61 11.85 0.67
CA GLY A 226 -1.86 11.03 1.84
C GLY A 226 -0.73 10.04 2.12
N ARG A 227 -1.09 8.95 2.81
CA ARG A 227 -0.12 7.95 3.28
C ARG A 227 -0.56 6.54 2.96
N ILE A 228 0.35 5.80 2.34
CA ILE A 228 0.19 4.37 2.08
C ILE A 228 1.33 3.62 2.77
N ARG A 229 0.98 2.70 3.68
CA ARG A 229 1.96 1.86 4.40
C ARG A 229 1.68 0.39 4.23
N VAL A 230 2.72 -0.33 3.86
CA VAL A 230 2.67 -1.76 3.58
C VAL A 230 3.73 -2.48 4.40
N ALA A 231 3.30 -3.51 5.12
CA ALA A 231 4.17 -4.48 5.77
C ALA A 231 3.79 -5.89 5.30
N THR A 232 4.73 -6.60 4.70
CA THR A 232 4.50 -7.96 4.22
C THR A 232 5.72 -8.85 4.36
N ARG A 233 5.56 -10.16 4.17
CA ARG A 233 6.69 -11.03 3.85
C ARG A 233 7.06 -10.94 2.39
N ASN A 234 6.13 -11.19 1.47
CA ASN A 234 6.37 -11.07 0.03
C ASN A 234 5.37 -10.12 -0.64
N GLY A 235 5.74 -9.51 -1.75
CA GLY A 235 4.86 -8.65 -2.54
C GLY A 235 5.00 -8.89 -4.03
N ILE A 236 3.86 -8.88 -4.74
CA ILE A 236 3.79 -8.82 -6.19
C ILE A 236 2.97 -7.58 -6.56
N ASP A 237 3.54 -6.72 -7.39
CA ASP A 237 2.93 -5.46 -7.80
C ASP A 237 2.85 -5.32 -9.31
N ALA A 238 1.63 -5.21 -9.80
CA ALA A 238 1.31 -4.86 -11.19
C ALA A 238 0.20 -3.80 -11.26
N GLY A 239 -0.08 -3.14 -10.14
CA GLY A 239 -1.14 -2.15 -10.01
C GLY A 239 -0.60 -0.75 -9.76
N GLU A 240 -1.46 0.10 -9.22
CA GLU A 240 -1.18 1.51 -8.99
C GLU A 240 -1.24 1.86 -7.50
N TRP A 241 -0.25 2.64 -7.05
CA TRP A 241 -0.17 3.23 -5.72
C TRP A 241 -0.07 4.74 -5.88
N ASP A 242 -1.08 5.48 -5.47
CA ASP A 242 -1.20 6.92 -5.73
C ASP A 242 -1.42 7.67 -4.42
N ALA A 243 -0.37 8.31 -3.92
CA ALA A 243 -0.37 9.23 -2.81
C ALA A 243 0.01 10.64 -3.28
N SER A 244 -0.20 10.96 -4.57
CA SER A 244 0.09 12.29 -5.11
C SER A 244 -0.77 13.38 -4.47
N GLY A 245 -0.32 14.63 -4.57
CA GLY A 245 -1.10 15.77 -4.10
C GLY A 245 -1.03 16.99 -5.00
N GLU A 246 -1.97 17.91 -4.81
CA GLU A 246 -1.98 19.17 -5.56
C GLU A 246 -0.85 20.11 -5.10
N ASP A 247 -0.77 20.41 -3.80
CA ASP A 247 0.18 21.38 -3.22
C ASP A 247 1.45 20.71 -2.68
N ALA A 248 1.40 19.42 -2.33
CA ALA A 248 2.55 18.66 -1.82
C ALA A 248 2.30 17.17 -1.95
N GLY A 249 3.35 16.40 -2.23
CA GLY A 249 3.28 14.95 -2.42
C GLY A 249 3.15 14.16 -1.11
N GLY A 250 2.71 12.91 -1.22
CA GLY A 250 2.45 12.03 -0.07
C GLY A 250 3.60 11.08 0.30
N ASP A 251 3.26 10.04 1.06
CA ASP A 251 4.19 9.02 1.58
C ASP A 251 3.74 7.62 1.15
N ILE A 252 4.58 6.93 0.38
CA ILE A 252 4.44 5.51 0.08
C ILE A 252 5.61 4.78 0.75
N HIS A 253 5.32 3.90 1.70
CA HIS A 253 6.33 3.11 2.40
C HIS A 253 5.98 1.63 2.40
N ILE A 254 6.83 0.85 1.75
CA ILE A 254 6.72 -0.60 1.62
C ILE A 254 7.88 -1.28 2.35
N ARG A 255 7.55 -2.22 3.23
CA ARG A 255 8.50 -3.08 3.94
C ARG A 255 8.16 -4.55 3.72
N ALA A 256 9.06 -5.27 3.07
CA ALA A 256 8.99 -6.71 2.88
C ALA A 256 10.08 -7.41 3.70
N SER A 257 9.74 -8.41 4.53
CA SER A 257 10.75 -9.27 5.18
C SER A 257 11.29 -10.38 4.26
N GLY A 258 10.77 -10.47 3.04
CA GLY A 258 11.18 -11.39 2.00
C GLY A 258 11.44 -10.62 0.71
N ASN A 259 10.64 -10.90 -0.32
CA ASN A 259 10.80 -10.31 -1.65
C ASN A 259 9.73 -9.27 -1.96
N TRP A 260 10.08 -8.25 -2.74
CA TRP A 260 9.10 -7.38 -3.41
C TRP A 260 9.40 -7.35 -4.91
N GLU A 261 8.43 -7.75 -5.72
CA GLU A 261 8.56 -7.88 -7.17
C GLU A 261 7.51 -7.01 -7.87
N GLN A 262 7.96 -5.96 -8.53
CA GLN A 262 7.13 -5.07 -9.33
C GLN A 262 7.34 -5.34 -10.83
N THR A 263 6.23 -5.45 -11.55
CA THR A 263 6.22 -5.60 -13.01
C THR A 263 6.33 -4.24 -13.71
N ALA A 264 6.52 -4.23 -15.03
CA ALA A 264 6.55 -2.99 -15.82
C ALA A 264 5.21 -2.22 -15.83
N ALA A 265 4.10 -2.85 -15.43
CA ALA A 265 2.81 -2.16 -15.28
C ALA A 265 2.67 -1.43 -13.94
N GLY A 266 3.52 -1.74 -12.96
CA GLY A 266 3.43 -1.16 -11.62
C GLY A 266 3.77 0.33 -11.61
N ARG A 267 2.99 1.12 -10.88
CA ARG A 267 3.23 2.56 -10.68
C ARG A 267 3.11 2.94 -9.22
N MET A 268 4.08 3.71 -8.72
CA MET A 268 3.99 4.40 -7.43
C MET A 268 4.14 5.89 -7.67
N ASP A 269 3.17 6.67 -7.24
CA ASP A 269 3.09 8.11 -7.44
C ASP A 269 2.93 8.81 -6.09
N ALA A 270 3.93 9.58 -5.69
CA ALA A 270 3.92 10.46 -4.55
C ALA A 270 4.27 11.89 -4.99
N SER A 271 4.01 12.24 -6.25
CA SER A 271 4.35 13.55 -6.82
C SER A 271 3.46 14.67 -6.29
N ALA A 272 3.85 15.91 -6.59
CA ALA A 272 3.05 17.10 -6.36
C ALA A 272 2.84 17.89 -7.66
N ALA A 273 1.62 18.38 -7.89
CA ALA A 273 1.35 19.23 -9.07
C ALA A 273 1.91 20.66 -8.92
N ALA A 274 1.88 21.20 -7.69
CA ALA A 274 2.14 22.60 -7.37
C ALA A 274 2.89 22.78 -6.03
N GLY A 275 3.86 21.91 -5.75
CA GLY A 275 4.80 22.09 -4.65
C GLY A 275 5.82 20.97 -4.58
N ASP A 276 6.28 20.67 -3.36
CA ASP A 276 7.33 19.69 -3.14
C ASP A 276 6.81 18.26 -3.36
N GLY A 277 7.61 17.47 -4.07
CA GLY A 277 7.38 16.04 -4.24
C GLY A 277 7.46 15.27 -2.92
N GLY A 278 6.80 14.12 -2.89
CA GLY A 278 6.65 13.28 -1.70
C GLY A 278 7.80 12.30 -1.46
N THR A 279 7.51 11.20 -0.79
CA THR A 279 8.48 10.15 -0.46
C THR A 279 7.98 8.79 -0.91
N ILE A 280 8.82 8.06 -1.65
CA ILE A 280 8.65 6.65 -1.97
C ILE A 280 9.80 5.88 -1.32
N ARG A 281 9.47 4.95 -0.42
CA ARG A 281 10.45 4.09 0.23
C ARG A 281 10.07 2.62 0.11
N VAL A 282 10.92 1.84 -0.54
CA VAL A 282 10.73 0.39 -0.71
C VAL A 282 11.91 -0.36 -0.12
N THR A 283 11.64 -1.16 0.90
CA THR A 283 12.65 -1.97 1.59
C THR A 283 12.25 -3.44 1.55
N ALA A 284 13.16 -4.31 1.16
CA ALA A 284 12.97 -5.76 1.24
C ALA A 284 14.18 -6.40 1.95
N GLU A 285 14.00 -7.40 2.79
CA GLU A 285 15.16 -8.04 3.45
C GLU A 285 15.93 -8.97 2.51
N LYS A 286 15.27 -9.58 1.51
CA LYS A 286 15.89 -10.51 0.57
C LYS A 286 16.10 -9.92 -0.81
N GLY A 287 15.02 -9.65 -1.53
CA GLY A 287 15.13 -9.23 -2.92
C GLY A 287 14.12 -8.16 -3.29
N LEU A 288 14.58 -7.17 -4.03
CA LEU A 288 13.76 -6.09 -4.57
C LEU A 288 13.96 -6.02 -6.08
N TRP A 289 12.90 -6.33 -6.83
CA TRP A 289 12.87 -6.22 -8.28
C TRP A 289 11.87 -5.16 -8.68
N LEU A 290 12.33 -4.14 -9.39
CA LEU A 290 11.49 -3.05 -9.87
C LEU A 290 11.66 -2.88 -11.37
N SER A 291 10.54 -2.81 -12.08
CA SER A 291 10.47 -2.57 -13.52
C SER A 291 9.48 -1.48 -13.91
N GLY A 292 8.73 -0.95 -12.95
CA GLY A 292 7.70 0.06 -13.17
C GLY A 292 8.20 1.48 -12.98
N THR A 293 7.24 2.40 -12.77
CA THR A 293 7.51 3.82 -12.55
C THR A 293 7.35 4.19 -11.08
N LEU A 294 8.32 4.90 -10.52
CA LEU A 294 8.26 5.53 -9.20
C LEU A 294 8.42 7.05 -9.42
N ASP A 295 7.39 7.82 -9.12
CA ASP A 295 7.37 9.27 -9.32
C ASP A 295 7.17 9.99 -7.98
N ALA A 296 8.18 10.73 -7.55
CA ALA A 296 8.16 11.61 -6.40
C ALA A 296 8.46 13.06 -6.83
N SER A 297 8.13 13.44 -8.06
CA SER A 297 8.50 14.76 -8.60
C SER A 297 7.72 15.91 -7.95
N GLY A 298 8.34 17.08 -7.88
CA GLY A 298 7.73 18.32 -7.43
C GLY A 298 7.40 19.24 -8.60
N GLY A 299 6.13 19.62 -8.73
CA GLY A 299 5.64 20.47 -9.81
C GLY A 299 5.45 21.93 -9.38
N ALA A 300 5.48 22.84 -10.36
CA ALA A 300 5.01 24.21 -10.17
C ALA A 300 4.09 24.56 -11.34
N PRO A 301 2.95 25.24 -11.10
CA PRO A 301 2.16 25.84 -12.18
C PRO A 301 3.04 26.78 -12.99
N GLU A 302 2.78 26.89 -14.30
CA GLU A 302 3.59 27.68 -15.26
C GLU A 302 3.84 29.14 -14.84
N ASN A 303 3.09 29.68 -13.87
CA ASN A 303 3.18 31.06 -13.37
C ASN A 303 3.43 31.20 -11.86
N ALA A 304 3.72 30.11 -11.14
CA ALA A 304 3.92 30.16 -9.70
C ALA A 304 5.36 30.56 -9.33
N ARG A 305 5.50 31.52 -8.41
CA ARG A 305 6.76 31.82 -7.71
C ARG A 305 6.81 31.00 -6.42
N GLY A 306 7.14 29.73 -6.51
CA GLY A 306 7.29 28.82 -5.37
C GLY A 306 8.54 27.95 -5.53
N ASN A 307 9.13 27.53 -4.41
CA ASN A 307 10.13 26.47 -4.41
C ASN A 307 9.36 25.14 -4.48
N ALA A 308 9.52 24.38 -5.55
CA ALA A 308 8.90 23.09 -5.75
C ALA A 308 10.01 22.09 -6.05
N ARG A 309 10.48 21.45 -4.99
CA ARG A 309 11.61 20.53 -5.03
C ARG A 309 11.12 19.12 -5.35
N GLY A 310 11.94 18.37 -6.08
CA GLY A 310 11.74 16.93 -6.21
C GLY A 310 11.80 16.19 -4.87
N GLY A 311 11.06 15.11 -4.76
CA GLY A 311 10.92 14.31 -3.55
C GLY A 311 12.08 13.35 -3.29
N ASP A 312 11.81 12.33 -2.47
CA ASP A 312 12.75 11.27 -2.12
C ASP A 312 12.30 9.90 -2.61
N ILE A 313 13.19 9.19 -3.29
CA ILE A 313 13.04 7.76 -3.62
C ILE A 313 14.18 6.99 -2.95
N SER A 314 13.85 6.11 -2.00
CA SER A 314 14.83 5.31 -1.25
C SER A 314 14.52 3.82 -1.34
N LEU A 315 15.43 3.05 -1.93
CA LEU A 315 15.24 1.64 -2.29
C LEU A 315 16.38 0.79 -1.73
N THR A 316 16.09 -0.32 -1.04
CA THR A 316 17.15 -1.26 -0.64
C THR A 316 16.65 -2.68 -0.40
N ALA A 317 17.54 -3.65 -0.61
CA ALA A 317 17.39 -5.05 -0.23
C ALA A 317 18.75 -5.77 -0.20
N ASP A 318 18.85 -7.02 0.28
CA ASP A 318 20.10 -7.80 0.10
C ASP A 318 20.49 -7.84 -1.39
N THR A 319 19.54 -8.15 -2.27
CA THR A 319 19.72 -8.06 -3.72
C THR A 319 18.69 -7.11 -4.34
N LEU A 320 19.16 -5.96 -4.86
CA LEU A 320 18.36 -4.98 -5.59
C LEU A 320 18.57 -5.13 -7.10
N THR A 321 17.48 -5.23 -7.86
CA THR A 321 17.48 -5.15 -9.33
C THR A 321 16.50 -4.09 -9.80
N LEU A 322 17.00 -3.08 -10.51
CA LEU A 322 16.21 -2.17 -11.34
C LEU A 322 16.29 -2.65 -12.79
N ALA A 323 15.19 -3.19 -13.30
CA ALA A 323 15.09 -3.82 -14.61
C ALA A 323 14.12 -3.02 -15.49
N GLY A 324 14.62 -1.96 -16.14
CA GLY A 324 13.81 -1.04 -16.92
C GLY A 324 12.92 -0.12 -16.09
N ALA A 325 13.22 0.06 -14.80
CA ALA A 325 12.48 0.99 -13.95
C ALA A 325 12.72 2.47 -14.34
N HIS A 326 11.71 3.30 -14.11
CA HIS A 326 11.80 4.75 -14.26
C HIS A 326 11.58 5.41 -12.90
N LEU A 327 12.60 6.12 -12.40
CA LEU A 327 12.60 6.74 -11.09
C LEU A 327 12.70 8.25 -11.27
N HIS A 328 11.65 8.99 -10.91
CA HIS A 328 11.56 10.42 -11.11
C HIS A 328 11.48 11.15 -9.76
N ALA A 329 12.48 11.96 -9.48
CA ALA A 329 12.53 12.88 -8.34
C ALA A 329 12.89 14.29 -8.87
N ASP A 330 12.34 14.65 -10.03
CA ASP A 330 12.55 15.97 -10.64
C ASP A 330 11.82 17.05 -9.85
N GLY A 331 12.32 18.28 -9.86
CA GLY A 331 11.64 19.42 -9.26
C GLY A 331 11.58 20.60 -10.21
N ALA A 332 10.48 21.35 -10.17
CA ALA A 332 10.35 22.57 -10.96
C ALA A 332 11.38 23.65 -10.60
N THR A 333 11.90 23.63 -9.35
CA THR A 333 13.04 24.45 -8.92
C THR A 333 14.29 23.61 -8.69
N ASP A 334 14.34 22.83 -7.61
CA ASP A 334 15.48 22.00 -7.22
C ASP A 334 15.20 20.51 -7.45
N GLY A 335 16.21 19.76 -7.90
CA GLY A 335 16.11 18.31 -7.99
C GLY A 335 15.97 17.64 -6.61
N GLY A 336 15.32 16.48 -6.61
CA GLY A 336 15.11 15.63 -5.44
C GLY A 336 16.27 14.68 -5.17
N ARG A 337 15.97 13.54 -4.54
CA ARG A 337 16.96 12.53 -4.17
C ARG A 337 16.50 11.13 -4.54
N ILE A 338 17.40 10.37 -5.15
CA ILE A 338 17.24 8.94 -5.40
C ILE A 338 18.39 8.19 -4.74
N ARG A 339 18.08 7.17 -3.93
CA ARG A 339 19.06 6.26 -3.30
C ARG A 339 18.63 4.82 -3.56
N ALA A 340 19.45 4.07 -4.29
CA ALA A 340 19.20 2.67 -4.61
C ALA A 340 20.36 1.80 -4.14
N GLY A 341 20.07 0.92 -3.19
CA GLY A 341 21.00 -0.01 -2.59
C GLY A 341 21.91 0.58 -1.51
N GLY A 342 21.81 1.87 -1.20
CA GLY A 342 22.55 2.46 -0.07
C GLY A 342 22.60 3.97 -0.12
N GLY A 343 23.18 4.54 0.93
CA GLY A 343 23.41 5.97 1.08
C GLY A 343 24.65 6.49 0.39
N TRP A 344 24.86 7.81 0.46
CA TRP A 344 26.10 8.44 -0.04
C TRP A 344 27.32 7.80 0.65
N GLN A 345 28.27 7.30 -0.13
CA GLN A 345 29.43 6.54 0.33
C GLN A 345 29.09 5.32 1.22
N GLY A 346 27.86 4.79 1.14
CA GLY A 346 27.38 3.71 1.99
C GLY A 346 27.27 4.09 3.48
N LYS A 347 27.22 5.39 3.81
CA LYS A 347 27.26 5.90 5.20
C LYS A 347 25.92 6.38 5.74
N ASP A 348 24.89 6.51 4.91
CA ASP A 348 23.57 6.93 5.40
C ASP A 348 22.98 5.84 6.29
N THR A 349 22.81 6.13 7.58
CA THR A 349 22.32 5.15 8.56
C THR A 349 20.81 4.89 8.48
N ASP A 350 20.08 5.74 7.76
CA ASP A 350 18.64 5.60 7.56
C ASP A 350 18.29 4.63 6.42
N LEU A 351 19.26 4.19 5.60
CA LEU A 351 19.05 3.22 4.52
C LEU A 351 20.10 2.11 4.59
N PRO A 352 19.72 0.88 4.98
CA PRO A 352 20.63 -0.26 4.94
C PRO A 352 21.22 -0.43 3.54
N ASN A 353 22.50 -0.78 3.50
CA ASN A 353 23.16 -1.04 2.23
C ASN A 353 22.76 -2.43 1.70
N ALA A 354 22.56 -2.51 0.39
CA ALA A 354 22.38 -3.73 -0.36
C ALA A 354 23.70 -4.47 -0.48
N ARG A 355 23.63 -5.80 -0.53
CA ARG A 355 24.81 -6.62 -0.84
C ARG A 355 25.10 -6.56 -2.34
N LYS A 356 24.07 -6.62 -3.18
CA LYS A 356 24.18 -6.53 -4.64
C LYS A 356 23.16 -5.56 -5.22
N THR A 357 23.61 -4.68 -6.12
CA THR A 357 22.75 -3.74 -6.83
C THR A 357 22.98 -3.88 -8.34
N ARG A 358 21.90 -4.12 -9.08
CA ARG A 358 21.93 -4.25 -10.54
C ARG A 358 20.96 -3.26 -11.17
N VAL A 359 21.45 -2.50 -12.14
CA VAL A 359 20.69 -1.52 -12.92
C VAL A 359 20.87 -1.82 -14.40
N THR A 360 19.79 -2.12 -15.10
CA THR A 360 19.82 -2.48 -16.53
C THR A 360 19.82 -1.26 -17.45
N ALA A 361 20.15 -1.46 -18.73
CA ALA A 361 20.31 -0.38 -19.71
C ALA A 361 19.05 0.45 -19.99
N SER A 362 17.86 -0.12 -19.78
CA SER A 362 16.59 0.61 -19.95
C SER A 362 16.12 1.30 -18.67
N THR A 363 16.92 1.32 -17.60
CA THR A 363 16.57 2.03 -16.36
C THR A 363 16.98 3.49 -16.44
N GLU A 364 16.07 4.37 -16.03
CA GLU A 364 16.26 5.82 -16.00
C GLU A 364 16.05 6.34 -14.57
N LEU A 365 16.97 7.20 -14.13
CA LEU A 365 16.91 7.86 -12.82
C LEU A 365 17.06 9.36 -13.02
N THR A 366 16.01 10.12 -12.75
CA THR A 366 15.98 11.58 -12.94
C THR A 366 15.78 12.32 -11.63
N ALA A 367 16.62 13.31 -11.39
CA ALA A 367 16.50 14.25 -10.28
C ALA A 367 16.88 15.65 -10.77
N ASN A 368 16.31 16.08 -11.89
CA ASN A 368 16.64 17.34 -12.53
C ASN A 368 15.97 18.53 -11.83
N ALA A 369 16.60 19.69 -11.97
CA ALA A 369 16.00 20.97 -11.67
C ALA A 369 15.33 21.56 -12.93
N GLY A 370 14.17 22.20 -12.76
CA GLY A 370 13.36 22.71 -13.86
C GLY A 370 13.78 24.10 -14.37
N THR A 371 13.73 25.12 -13.51
CA THR A 371 13.91 26.54 -13.89
C THR A 371 15.17 27.16 -13.30
N SER A 372 15.17 27.49 -12.01
CA SER A 372 16.29 28.12 -11.30
C SER A 372 16.54 27.37 -9.99
N GLY A 373 17.37 26.33 -10.04
CA GLY A 373 17.73 25.51 -8.90
C GLY A 373 18.74 24.44 -9.27
N ASP A 374 19.28 23.79 -8.25
CA ASP A 374 20.35 22.82 -8.41
C ASP A 374 19.78 21.45 -8.78
N GLY A 375 20.48 20.72 -9.64
CA GLY A 375 20.18 19.31 -9.86
C GLY A 375 20.29 18.52 -8.54
N GLY A 376 19.56 17.41 -8.49
CA GLY A 376 19.39 16.60 -7.30
C GLY A 376 20.57 15.69 -6.97
N THR A 377 20.29 14.66 -6.16
CA THR A 377 21.28 13.65 -5.78
C THR A 377 20.81 12.26 -6.19
N VAL A 378 21.64 11.51 -6.93
CA VAL A 378 21.36 10.12 -7.29
C VAL A 378 22.49 9.21 -6.77
N VAL A 379 22.15 8.17 -6.00
CA VAL A 379 23.11 7.23 -5.42
C VAL A 379 22.74 5.80 -5.78
N ILE A 380 23.71 5.07 -6.30
CA ILE A 380 23.65 3.62 -6.54
C ILE A 380 24.81 2.98 -5.79
N TRP A 381 24.50 2.08 -4.85
CA TRP A 381 25.50 1.55 -3.92
C TRP A 381 25.29 0.06 -3.62
N SER A 382 26.37 -0.65 -3.28
CA SER A 382 26.30 -2.02 -2.72
C SER A 382 27.57 -2.44 -1.97
N GLU A 383 27.47 -3.43 -1.08
CA GLU A 383 28.61 -3.97 -0.32
C GLU A 383 29.51 -4.87 -1.19
N GLU A 384 28.94 -5.70 -2.06
CA GLU A 384 29.71 -6.68 -2.84
C GLU A 384 29.78 -6.37 -4.32
N THR A 385 28.66 -6.04 -4.97
CA THR A 385 28.67 -5.83 -6.42
C THR A 385 27.61 -4.86 -6.89
N THR A 386 28.05 -3.80 -7.56
CA THR A 386 27.21 -2.89 -8.33
C THR A 386 27.47 -3.12 -9.82
N THR A 387 26.42 -3.44 -10.58
CA THR A 387 26.45 -3.40 -12.06
C THR A 387 25.47 -2.35 -12.54
N PHE A 388 25.96 -1.32 -13.23
CA PHE A 388 25.17 -0.20 -13.68
C PHE A 388 25.30 0.00 -15.19
N ALA A 389 24.18 -0.12 -15.89
CA ALA A 389 24.09 0.13 -17.34
C ALA A 389 23.04 1.20 -17.72
N GLY A 390 22.29 1.73 -16.75
CA GLY A 390 21.20 2.68 -17.00
C GLY A 390 21.66 4.13 -17.24
N ALA A 391 20.71 5.05 -17.19
CA ALA A 391 20.96 6.49 -17.34
C ALA A 391 20.62 7.25 -16.05
N ILE A 392 21.52 8.15 -15.64
CA ILE A 392 21.28 9.13 -14.58
C ILE A 392 21.19 10.52 -15.20
N ALA A 393 20.15 11.28 -14.83
CA ALA A 393 20.06 12.71 -15.11
C ALA A 393 19.82 13.48 -13.81
N ALA A 394 20.71 14.42 -13.49
CA ALA A 394 20.50 15.37 -12.40
C ALA A 394 21.03 16.72 -12.87
N THR A 395 20.37 17.32 -13.85
CA THR A 395 20.81 18.59 -14.46
C THR A 395 20.37 19.79 -13.64
N GLY A 396 21.16 20.85 -13.68
CA GLY A 396 20.78 22.16 -13.13
C GLY A 396 19.64 22.80 -13.93
N GLY A 397 18.97 23.78 -13.34
CA GLY A 397 17.85 24.48 -13.96
C GLY A 397 18.23 25.24 -15.23
N ARG A 398 17.25 25.40 -16.13
CA ARG A 398 17.43 26.06 -17.45
C ARG A 398 17.88 27.52 -17.37
N SER A 399 17.49 28.23 -16.31
CA SER A 399 17.75 29.66 -16.10
C SER A 399 18.76 29.94 -14.99
N GLY A 400 19.21 28.90 -14.25
CA GLY A 400 20.11 29.04 -13.11
C GLY A 400 20.23 27.75 -12.30
N GLY A 401 21.31 27.66 -11.50
CA GLY A 401 21.62 26.52 -10.65
C GLY A 401 22.73 25.62 -11.21
N ASP A 402 23.39 24.90 -10.31
CA ASP A 402 24.45 23.94 -10.62
C ASP A 402 23.86 22.58 -11.01
N GLY A 403 24.68 21.75 -11.66
CA GLY A 403 24.35 20.35 -11.86
C GLY A 403 24.20 19.64 -10.52
N GLY A 404 23.47 18.54 -10.52
CA GLY A 404 23.33 17.64 -9.39
C GLY A 404 24.52 16.72 -9.23
N ARG A 405 24.55 15.95 -8.15
CA ARG A 405 25.63 14.99 -7.88
C ARG A 405 25.13 13.57 -8.04
N ALA A 406 26.00 12.69 -8.53
CA ALA A 406 25.71 11.27 -8.59
C ALA A 406 26.87 10.43 -8.06
N GLU A 407 26.52 9.29 -7.48
CA GLU A 407 27.46 8.25 -7.05
C GLU A 407 26.99 6.90 -7.58
N VAL A 408 27.90 6.16 -8.21
CA VAL A 408 27.70 4.74 -8.55
C VAL A 408 28.92 3.97 -8.03
N SER A 409 28.75 3.29 -6.90
CA SER A 409 29.85 2.68 -6.15
C SER A 409 29.52 1.28 -5.68
N SER A 410 30.56 0.52 -5.32
CA SER A 410 30.44 -0.71 -4.55
C SER A 410 31.66 -0.86 -3.66
N HIS A 411 31.48 -1.39 -2.44
CA HIS A 411 32.62 -1.62 -1.56
C HIS A 411 33.60 -2.69 -2.10
N ASP A 412 33.17 -3.62 -2.98
CA ASP A 412 34.06 -4.62 -3.60
C ASP A 412 34.14 -4.50 -5.13
N LYS A 413 33.05 -4.74 -5.89
CA LYS A 413 33.09 -4.79 -7.36
C LYS A 413 32.12 -3.81 -8.03
N LEU A 414 32.63 -3.02 -8.96
CA LEU A 414 31.83 -2.12 -9.79
C LEU A 414 31.99 -2.46 -11.26
N GLY A 415 30.87 -2.68 -11.95
CA GLY A 415 30.76 -2.62 -13.40
C GLY A 415 29.91 -1.43 -13.80
N PHE A 416 30.44 -0.55 -14.67
CA PHE A 416 29.74 0.66 -15.13
C PHE A 416 29.81 0.73 -16.65
N THR A 417 28.66 0.70 -17.31
CA THR A 417 28.51 0.84 -18.77
C THR A 417 27.38 1.80 -19.16
N GLY A 418 26.84 2.52 -18.17
CA GLY A 418 25.73 3.46 -18.37
C GLY A 418 26.19 4.90 -18.56
N ASP A 419 25.23 5.82 -18.49
CA ASP A 419 25.45 7.25 -18.71
C ASP A 419 25.04 8.09 -17.49
N ALA A 420 25.67 9.26 -17.34
CA ALA A 420 25.32 10.24 -16.32
C ALA A 420 25.42 11.68 -16.86
N ASP A 421 24.28 12.37 -16.94
CA ASP A 421 24.20 13.80 -17.22
C ASP A 421 24.02 14.61 -15.92
N LEU A 422 25.09 15.31 -15.55
CA LEU A 422 25.18 16.19 -14.39
C LEU A 422 25.48 17.64 -14.82
N SER A 423 25.08 17.99 -16.04
CA SER A 423 25.32 19.30 -16.64
C SER A 423 24.45 20.39 -16.03
N ALA A 424 24.81 21.63 -16.31
CA ALA A 424 24.03 22.81 -15.98
C ALA A 424 24.13 23.81 -17.12
N HIS A 425 23.04 24.55 -17.37
CA HIS A 425 23.02 25.53 -18.45
C HIS A 425 23.80 26.81 -18.09
N ALA A 426 23.61 27.30 -16.86
CA ALA A 426 24.22 28.54 -16.36
C ALA A 426 25.17 28.34 -15.16
N GLY A 427 25.06 27.23 -14.44
CA GLY A 427 25.90 26.90 -13.28
C GLY A 427 27.05 25.93 -13.57
N ALA A 428 27.67 25.43 -12.51
CA ALA A 428 28.77 24.49 -12.59
C ALA A 428 28.28 23.06 -12.85
N ARG A 429 28.95 22.36 -13.77
CA ARG A 429 28.82 20.89 -13.90
C ARG A 429 29.43 20.21 -12.68
N ARG A 430 28.76 19.19 -12.15
CA ARG A 430 29.27 18.36 -11.03
C ARG A 430 29.84 17.03 -11.52
N LYS A 431 30.50 16.33 -10.60
CA LYS A 431 31.20 15.07 -10.87
C LYS A 431 30.34 13.86 -10.50
N LEU A 432 30.45 12.83 -11.32
CA LEU A 432 30.08 11.46 -10.98
C LEU A 432 31.18 10.87 -10.09
N LEU A 433 30.80 10.36 -8.93
CA LEU A 433 31.70 9.59 -8.07
C LEU A 433 31.58 8.10 -8.41
N LEU A 434 32.73 7.49 -8.71
CA LEU A 434 32.89 6.04 -8.87
C LEU A 434 33.97 5.61 -7.88
N ASP A 435 33.63 4.76 -6.91
CA ASP A 435 34.57 4.30 -5.88
C ASP A 435 34.57 2.76 -5.78
N PRO A 436 35.30 2.06 -6.68
CA PRO A 436 35.50 0.62 -6.57
C PRO A 436 36.73 0.27 -5.72
N LYS A 437 36.75 -0.93 -5.13
CA LYS A 437 37.97 -1.48 -4.50
C LYS A 437 39.13 -1.65 -5.48
N ASN A 438 38.81 -2.06 -6.71
CA ASN A 438 39.76 -2.24 -7.81
C ASN A 438 39.19 -1.67 -9.10
N ILE A 439 40.02 -0.99 -9.89
CA ILE A 439 39.65 -0.50 -11.23
C ILE A 439 40.15 -1.52 -12.27
N VAL A 440 39.22 -2.17 -12.97
CA VAL A 440 39.51 -2.99 -14.15
C VAL A 440 38.83 -2.31 -15.34
N ILE A 441 39.63 -1.85 -16.30
CA ILE A 441 39.15 -1.32 -17.58
C ILE A 441 39.28 -2.45 -18.59
N ASP A 442 38.14 -2.95 -19.06
CA ASP A 442 38.06 -4.03 -20.04
C ASP A 442 37.04 -3.67 -21.13
N ASP A 443 37.27 -4.14 -22.35
CA ASP A 443 36.38 -3.99 -23.51
C ASP A 443 35.31 -5.10 -23.52
N SER A 444 35.37 -6.04 -22.57
CA SER A 444 34.32 -7.02 -22.37
C SER A 444 33.09 -6.36 -21.73
N THR A 445 31.95 -6.44 -22.42
CA THR A 445 30.65 -6.16 -21.82
C THR A 445 30.44 -7.22 -20.72
N PRO A 446 30.35 -6.86 -19.42
CA PRO A 446 29.97 -7.83 -18.41
C PRO A 446 28.64 -8.43 -18.85
N SER A 447 28.55 -9.76 -18.93
CA SER A 447 27.29 -10.40 -19.28
C SER A 447 26.24 -10.01 -18.25
N ALA A 448 25.41 -9.03 -18.59
CA ALA A 448 24.20 -8.66 -17.84
C ALA A 448 23.14 -9.78 -17.91
N TYR A 449 23.43 -10.84 -18.68
CA TYR A 449 22.61 -12.02 -18.86
C TYR A 449 23.24 -13.21 -18.12
N GLU A 450 22.95 -13.32 -16.82
CA GLU A 450 22.47 -14.64 -16.37
C GLU A 450 21.01 -14.68 -16.79
N VAL A 451 20.69 -15.56 -17.75
CA VAL A 451 19.32 -15.86 -18.15
C VAL A 451 18.52 -16.10 -16.89
N ILE A 452 17.54 -15.23 -16.63
CA ILE A 452 16.55 -15.40 -15.57
C ILE A 452 16.00 -16.82 -15.75
N PRO A 453 16.23 -17.77 -14.82
CA PRO A 453 15.44 -18.97 -14.85
C PRO A 453 14.02 -18.53 -14.52
N LEU A 454 13.19 -18.35 -15.56
CA LEU A 454 11.76 -18.32 -15.39
C LEU A 454 11.41 -19.66 -14.73
N THR A 455 11.19 -19.66 -13.42
CA THR A 455 10.51 -20.77 -12.76
C THR A 455 9.04 -20.72 -13.16
N TYR A 456 8.77 -20.96 -14.44
CA TYR A 456 7.46 -21.38 -14.88
C TYR A 456 7.37 -22.88 -14.71
N ALA A 457 6.43 -23.28 -13.86
CA ALA A 457 5.93 -24.63 -13.73
C ALA A 457 5.65 -25.22 -15.12
N ARG A 458 6.32 -26.32 -15.46
CA ARG A 458 5.77 -27.25 -16.43
C ARG A 458 4.74 -28.09 -15.71
N PRO A 459 3.42 -27.97 -15.97
CA PRO A 459 2.52 -29.07 -15.68
C PRO A 459 2.83 -30.16 -16.71
N GLN A 460 3.72 -31.08 -16.36
CA GLN A 460 3.85 -32.33 -17.10
C GLN A 460 2.67 -33.20 -16.68
N GLY A 461 1.70 -33.31 -17.57
CA GLY A 461 0.66 -34.32 -17.46
C GLY A 461 1.25 -35.72 -17.55
N ARG A 462 0.87 -36.57 -16.61
CA ARG A 462 0.36 -37.90 -16.86
C ARG A 462 -0.53 -38.34 -15.71
#